data_AF-A0A964G5J9-F1
#
_entry.id   AF-A0A964G5J9-F1
#
_cell.length_a   1.000
_cell.length_b   1.000
_cell.length_c   1.000
_cell.angle_alpha   90.00
_cell.angle_beta   90.00
_cell.angle_gamma   90.00
#
_symmetry.space_group_name_H-M   'P 1'
#
loop_
_entity.id
_entity.type
_entity.pdbx_description
1 polymer ?
#
loop_
_entity_poly.entity_id
_entity_poly.type
_entity_poly.pdbx_seq_one_letter_code
_entity_poly.pdbx_strand_id
1 'polypeptide(L)'
;MIEPSSDGSEFSRGYQQALDDFGISQLLSCIRSYSDADFDAQRVLLQEKEVKSLAGHLIEQLAANLTGSLIASYLNTLRKAGDSSKPWAIVRILPNAQNHTVSRFCNRQDADDHLRALRRFVRSGIFEIVFDRPGDPELD
;
A
#
# COMPACT_ATOMS: atom_id res chain seq x y z
N MET A 1 -47.75 -7.06 20.85
CA MET A 1 -46.80 -5.95 21.01
C MET A 1 -45.44 -6.53 20.73
N ILE A 2 -44.92 -6.36 19.51
CA ILE A 2 -43.60 -6.88 19.11
C ILE A 2 -42.79 -5.64 18.78
N GLU A 3 -41.80 -5.33 19.61
CA GLU A 3 -40.83 -4.27 19.33
C GLU A 3 -39.89 -4.75 18.21
N PRO A 4 -39.62 -3.96 17.17
CA PRO A 4 -38.56 -4.27 16.23
C PRO A 4 -37.22 -3.95 16.93
N SER A 5 -36.48 -4.98 17.31
CA SER A 5 -35.06 -4.85 17.62
C SER A 5 -34.33 -4.46 16.34
N SER A 6 -34.22 -3.15 16.09
CA SER A 6 -33.34 -2.60 15.06
C SER A 6 -31.89 -2.85 15.45
N ASP A 7 -31.42 -4.01 15.03
CA ASP A 7 -30.24 -4.18 14.19
C ASP A 7 -29.14 -3.09 14.31
N GLY A 8 -28.24 -3.27 15.27
CA GLY A 8 -26.92 -2.60 15.29
C GLY A 8 -25.87 -3.33 14.44
N SER A 9 -26.26 -4.46 13.84
CA SER A 9 -25.42 -5.41 13.10
C SER A 9 -25.10 -4.91 11.69
N GLU A 10 -26.09 -4.37 10.98
CA GLU A 10 -25.96 -3.86 9.61
C GLU A 10 -25.12 -2.58 9.57
N PHE A 11 -25.27 -1.70 10.57
CA PHE A 11 -24.47 -0.46 10.66
C PHE A 11 -22.98 -0.76 10.86
N SER A 12 -22.66 -1.70 11.77
CA SER A 12 -21.28 -2.12 12.04
C SER A 12 -20.67 -2.86 10.83
N ARG A 13 -21.47 -3.65 10.11
CA ARG A 13 -21.05 -4.34 8.89
C ARG A 13 -20.79 -3.37 7.74
N GLY A 14 -21.66 -2.37 7.55
CA GLY A 14 -21.48 -1.34 6.53
C GLY A 14 -20.24 -0.47 6.78
N TYR A 15 -19.99 -0.11 8.04
CA TYR A 15 -18.78 0.61 8.43
C TYR A 15 -17.51 -0.20 8.13
N GLN A 16 -17.48 -1.46 8.54
CA GLN A 16 -16.32 -2.32 8.30
C GLN A 16 -16.11 -2.60 6.81
N GLN A 17 -17.20 -2.74 6.04
CA GLN A 17 -17.15 -2.91 4.59
C GLN A 17 -16.55 -1.68 3.90
N ALA A 18 -16.91 -0.47 4.32
CA ALA A 18 -16.32 0.75 3.78
C ALA A 18 -14.82 0.85 4.11
N LEU A 19 -14.42 0.53 5.34
CA LEU A 19 -13.01 0.51 5.71
C LEU A 19 -12.18 -0.48 4.87
N ASP A 20 -12.78 -1.59 4.46
CA ASP A 20 -12.14 -2.58 3.59
C ASP A 20 -12.10 -2.12 2.13
N ASP A 21 -13.23 -1.63 1.59
CA ASP A 21 -13.35 -1.14 0.20
C ASP A 21 -12.36 0.00 -0.10
N PHE A 22 -12.18 0.92 0.86
CA PHE A 22 -11.21 2.01 0.76
C PHE A 22 -9.80 1.63 1.22
N GLY A 23 -9.56 0.37 1.61
CA GLY A 23 -8.24 -0.12 2.04
C GLY A 23 -7.73 0.45 3.37
N ILE A 24 -8.58 1.09 4.17
CA ILE A 24 -8.20 1.68 5.46
C ILE A 24 -7.79 0.61 6.47
N SER A 25 -8.48 -0.54 6.48
CA SER A 25 -8.09 -1.69 7.31
C SER A 25 -6.67 -2.18 6.98
N GLN A 26 -6.33 -2.24 5.69
CA GLN A 26 -5.01 -2.65 5.22
C GLN A 26 -3.94 -1.60 5.56
N LEU A 27 -4.23 -0.31 5.44
CA LEU A 27 -3.32 0.77 5.84
C LEU A 27 -2.97 0.67 7.34
N LEU A 28 -3.98 0.51 8.20
CA LEU A 28 -3.78 0.40 9.65
C LEU A 28 -2.97 -0.85 10.01
N SER A 29 -3.26 -1.99 9.36
CA SER A 29 -2.50 -3.22 9.55
C SER A 29 -1.05 -3.04 9.11
N CYS A 30 -0.82 -2.45 7.94
CA CYS A 30 0.52 -2.19 7.40
C CYS A 30 1.35 -1.34 8.36
N ILE A 31 0.78 -0.25 8.89
CA ILE A 31 1.46 0.59 9.88
C ILE A 31 1.84 -0.21 11.13
N ARG A 32 0.95 -1.08 11.63
CA ARG A 32 1.21 -1.91 12.83
C ARG A 32 2.28 -2.97 12.63
N SER A 33 2.36 -3.53 11.42
CA SER A 33 3.34 -4.57 11.08
C SER A 33 4.56 -4.02 10.34
N TYR A 34 4.69 -2.70 10.19
CA TYR A 34 5.77 -2.10 9.41
C TYR A 34 7.10 -2.27 10.13
N SER A 35 8.07 -2.89 9.45
CA SER A 35 9.40 -3.08 9.98
C SER A 35 10.46 -2.90 8.91
N ASP A 36 11.54 -2.23 9.27
CA ASP A 36 12.72 -2.00 8.46
C ASP A 36 13.97 -1.77 9.34
N ALA A 37 15.14 -1.67 8.70
CA ALA A 37 16.42 -1.31 9.33
C ALA A 37 16.37 -0.05 10.21
N ASP A 38 15.54 0.94 9.86
CA ASP A 38 15.44 2.21 10.62
C ASP A 38 14.30 2.23 11.66
N PHE A 39 13.23 1.47 11.42
CA PHE A 39 12.03 1.52 12.26
C PHE A 39 11.30 0.19 12.30
N ASP A 40 10.95 -0.27 13.50
CA ASP A 40 10.20 -1.51 13.73
C ASP A 40 8.98 -1.20 14.61
N ALA A 41 7.79 -1.25 13.99
CA ALA A 41 6.51 -0.97 14.63
C ALA A 41 6.19 -1.94 15.78
N GLN A 42 6.64 -3.19 15.69
CA GLN A 42 6.38 -4.21 16.71
C GLN A 42 7.24 -4.01 17.94
N ARG A 43 8.48 -3.53 17.77
CA ARG A 43 9.38 -3.18 18.89
C ARG A 43 8.93 -1.94 19.63
N VAL A 44 8.30 -0.99 18.95
CA VAL A 44 7.83 0.27 19.54
C VAL A 44 6.47 0.13 20.22
N LEU A 45 5.77 -1.00 20.05
CA LEU A 45 4.44 -1.27 20.65
C LEU A 45 3.45 -0.11 20.41
N LEU A 46 3.37 0.36 19.16
CA LEU A 46 2.54 1.50 18.78
C LEU A 46 1.11 1.34 19.31
N GLN A 47 0.64 2.35 20.05
CA GLN A 47 -0.73 2.34 20.54
C GLN A 47 -1.72 2.55 19.40
N GLU A 48 -2.94 2.05 19.57
CA GLU A 48 -4.00 2.21 18.55
C GLU A 48 -4.25 3.69 18.20
N LYS A 49 -4.18 4.59 19.19
CA LYS A 49 -4.32 6.03 18.97
C LYS A 49 -3.23 6.57 18.04
N GLU A 50 -1.99 6.12 18.19
CA GLU A 50 -0.83 6.59 17.42
C GLU A 50 -0.91 6.08 15.98
N VAL A 51 -1.32 4.83 15.80
CA VAL A 51 -1.57 4.25 14.47
C VAL A 51 -2.65 5.04 13.73
N LYS A 52 -3.77 5.36 14.41
CA LYS A 52 -4.86 6.16 13.81
C LYS A 52 -4.41 7.58 13.49
N SER A 53 -3.69 8.24 14.40
CA SER A 53 -3.15 9.59 14.17
C SER A 53 -2.15 9.60 13.02
N LEU A 54 -1.28 8.60 12.92
CA LEU A 54 -0.33 8.47 11.82
C LEU A 54 -1.04 8.23 10.50
N ALA A 55 -2.02 7.32 10.45
CA ALA A 55 -2.82 7.07 9.26
C ALA A 55 -3.55 8.35 8.80
N GLY A 56 -4.17 9.09 9.73
CA GLY A 56 -4.80 10.37 9.44
C GLY A 56 -3.82 11.38 8.83
N HIS A 57 -2.64 11.53 9.46
CA HIS A 57 -1.62 12.45 8.97
C HIS A 57 -1.09 12.07 7.58
N LEU A 58 -0.90 10.78 7.30
CA LEU A 58 -0.49 10.30 5.98
C LEU A 58 -1.55 10.59 4.92
N ILE A 59 -2.83 10.40 5.24
CA ILE A 59 -3.95 10.72 4.33
C ILE A 59 -4.00 12.22 4.05
N GLU A 60 -3.89 13.06 5.08
CA GLU A 60 -3.87 14.51 4.93
C GLU A 60 -2.67 15.00 4.11
N GLN A 61 -1.48 14.47 4.40
CA GLN A 61 -0.28 14.78 3.63
C GLN A 61 -0.41 14.35 2.17
N LEU A 62 -0.95 13.15 1.91
CA LEU A 62 -1.21 12.68 0.56
C LEU A 62 -2.17 13.65 -0.15
N ALA A 63 -3.30 13.97 0.48
CA ALA A 63 -4.32 14.87 -0.07
C ALA A 63 -3.76 16.26 -0.38
N ALA A 64 -2.94 16.83 0.51
CA ALA A 64 -2.30 18.13 0.33
C ALA A 64 -1.25 18.13 -0.79
N ASN A 65 -0.63 16.99 -1.08
CA ASN A 65 0.39 16.83 -2.13
C ASN A 65 -0.18 16.29 -3.45
N LEU A 66 -1.51 16.08 -3.54
CA LEU A 66 -2.14 15.65 -4.78
C LEU A 66 -1.97 16.72 -5.86
N THR A 67 -1.16 16.40 -6.86
CA THR A 67 -1.00 17.22 -8.07
C THR A 67 -1.76 16.56 -9.22
N GLY A 68 -2.29 17.36 -10.16
CA GLY A 68 -3.01 16.85 -11.32
C GLY A 68 -2.23 15.80 -12.14
N SER A 69 -0.90 15.94 -12.24
CA SER A 69 -0.02 14.95 -12.87
C SER A 69 0.03 13.63 -12.11
N LEU A 70 0.07 13.67 -10.77
CA LEU A 70 0.08 12.51 -9.90
C LEU A 70 -1.25 11.74 -10.02
N ILE A 71 -2.37 12.48 -9.99
CA ILE A 71 -3.71 11.93 -10.20
C ILE A 71 -3.80 11.27 -11.58
N ALA A 72 -3.35 11.96 -12.64
CA ALA A 72 -3.35 11.41 -13.99
C ALA A 72 -2.49 10.14 -14.11
N SER A 73 -1.33 10.10 -13.45
CA SER A 73 -0.48 8.91 -13.39
C SER A 73 -1.17 7.75 -12.68
N TYR A 74 -1.73 7.98 -11.48
CA TYR A 74 -2.47 6.94 -10.76
C TYR A 74 -3.68 6.43 -11.54
N LEU A 75 -4.47 7.30 -12.16
CA LEU A 75 -5.60 6.89 -13.00
C LEU A 75 -5.15 6.08 -14.21
N ASN A 76 -4.02 6.45 -14.84
CA ASN A 76 -3.43 5.66 -15.92
C ASN A 76 -3.01 4.27 -15.43
N THR A 77 -2.42 4.19 -14.24
CA THR A 77 -2.01 2.95 -13.59
C THR A 77 -3.19 2.07 -13.18
N LEU A 78 -4.30 2.64 -12.73
CA LEU A 78 -5.55 1.93 -12.42
C LEU A 78 -6.24 1.44 -13.68
N ARG A 79 -6.31 2.28 -14.72
CA ARG A 79 -6.87 1.90 -16.03
C ARG A 79 -6.07 0.78 -16.70
N LYS A 80 -4.76 0.73 -16.47
CA LYS A 80 -3.88 -0.36 -16.90
C LYS A 80 -3.82 -1.53 -15.91
N ALA A 81 -4.41 -1.41 -14.70
CA ALA A 81 -4.45 -2.49 -13.72
C ALA A 81 -5.47 -3.58 -14.08
N GLY A 82 -6.43 -3.28 -14.97
CA GLY A 82 -7.30 -4.28 -15.59
C GLY A 82 -6.58 -5.20 -16.59
N ASP A 83 -5.34 -4.85 -16.96
CA ASP A 83 -4.44 -5.70 -17.71
C ASP A 83 -3.39 -6.25 -16.76
N SER A 84 -3.32 -7.57 -16.66
CA SER A 84 -2.29 -8.37 -15.97
C SER A 84 -0.88 -8.21 -16.57
N SER A 85 -0.53 -7.01 -17.05
CA SER A 85 0.70 -6.64 -17.74
C SER A 85 1.43 -5.54 -16.97
N LYS A 86 1.74 -5.81 -15.70
CA LYS A 86 2.65 -4.98 -14.88
C LYS A 86 3.92 -5.75 -14.54
N PRO A 87 4.79 -5.98 -15.53
CA PRO A 87 5.93 -6.85 -15.34
C PRO A 87 7.08 -6.16 -14.62
N TRP A 88 7.00 -4.86 -14.31
CA TRP A 88 8.06 -4.15 -13.61
C TRP A 88 7.69 -3.98 -12.14
N ALA A 89 8.44 -4.59 -11.22
CA ALA A 89 8.22 -4.50 -9.80
C ALA A 89 9.40 -3.77 -9.14
N ILE A 90 9.12 -2.85 -8.21
CA ILE A 90 10.15 -2.38 -7.27
C ILE A 90 10.14 -3.34 -6.09
N VAL A 91 11.27 -3.97 -5.82
CA VAL A 91 11.48 -4.81 -4.63
C VAL A 91 12.42 -4.12 -3.67
N ARG A 92 12.10 -4.21 -2.39
CA ARG A 92 12.98 -3.81 -1.30
C ARG A 92 13.75 -5.05 -0.84
N ILE A 93 15.07 -4.94 -0.76
CA ILE A 93 15.94 -6.00 -0.24
C ILE A 93 16.13 -5.76 1.26
N LEU A 94 15.79 -6.77 2.05
CA LEU A 94 15.94 -6.77 3.50
C LEU A 94 17.16 -7.62 3.90
N PRO A 95 17.78 -7.35 5.06
CA PRO A 95 18.74 -8.28 5.64
C PRO A 95 18.08 -9.66 5.82
N ASN A 96 18.83 -10.74 5.60
CA ASN A 96 18.37 -12.14 5.53
C ASN A 96 17.86 -12.65 4.17
N ALA A 97 18.29 -12.03 3.06
CA ALA A 97 17.92 -12.44 1.69
C ALA A 97 16.40 -12.44 1.42
N GLN A 98 15.64 -11.72 2.24
CA GLN A 98 14.21 -11.50 2.03
C GLN A 98 14.02 -10.31 1.10
N ASN A 99 13.04 -10.41 0.21
CA ASN A 99 12.63 -9.31 -0.64
C ASN A 99 11.13 -9.06 -0.44
N HIS A 100 10.76 -7.78 -0.49
CA HIS A 100 9.37 -7.36 -0.36
C HIS A 100 9.01 -6.50 -1.57
N THR A 101 8.00 -6.89 -2.34
CA THR A 101 7.50 -6.08 -3.46
C THR A 101 6.82 -4.83 -2.93
N VAL A 102 7.38 -3.67 -3.25
CA VAL A 102 6.84 -2.35 -2.86
C VAL A 102 5.67 -1.97 -3.76
N SER A 103 5.85 -2.06 -5.08
CA SER A 103 4.87 -1.66 -6.09
C SER A 103 5.14 -2.32 -7.45
N ARG A 104 4.12 -2.45 -8.30
CA ARG A 104 4.22 -2.96 -9.69
C ARG A 104 3.77 -1.92 -10.71
N PHE A 105 4.41 -1.94 -11.87
CA PHE A 105 4.36 -0.91 -12.91
C PHE A 105 4.28 -1.53 -14.31
N CYS A 106 3.56 -0.85 -15.20
CA CYS A 106 3.41 -1.29 -16.60
C CYS A 106 4.67 -1.08 -17.43
N ASN A 107 5.48 -0.08 -17.08
CA ASN A 107 6.72 0.25 -17.77
C ASN A 107 7.84 0.53 -16.77
N ARG A 108 9.09 0.33 -17.20
CA ARG A 108 10.27 0.53 -16.37
C ARG A 108 10.45 1.99 -15.92
N GLN A 109 9.97 2.95 -16.72
CA GLN A 109 10.20 4.36 -16.47
C GLN A 109 9.37 4.89 -15.30
N ASP A 110 8.13 4.43 -15.15
CA ASP A 110 7.28 4.70 -14.00
C ASP A 110 7.86 4.07 -12.73
N ALA A 111 8.39 2.85 -12.85
CA ALA A 111 9.13 2.20 -11.76
C ALA A 111 10.39 3.00 -11.37
N ASP A 112 11.12 3.56 -12.34
CA ASP A 112 12.32 4.37 -12.08
C ASP A 112 11.98 5.71 -11.42
N ASP A 113 10.94 6.40 -11.89
CA ASP A 113 10.48 7.66 -11.31
C ASP A 113 9.99 7.44 -9.86
N HIS A 114 9.22 6.38 -9.65
CA HIS A 114 8.76 5.99 -8.33
C HIS A 114 9.94 5.56 -7.43
N LEU A 115 10.92 4.81 -7.95
CA LEU A 115 12.14 4.46 -7.22
C LEU A 115 12.94 5.70 -6.82
N ARG A 116 13.03 6.70 -7.70
CA ARG A 116 13.68 7.98 -7.41
C ARG A 116 12.98 8.72 -6.28
N ALA A 117 11.65 8.76 -6.30
CA ALA A 117 10.87 9.33 -5.19
C ALA A 117 11.14 8.53 -3.90
N LEU A 118 11.04 7.20 -3.96
CA LEU A 118 11.21 6.30 -2.82
C LEU A 118 12.59 6.45 -2.17
N ARG A 119 13.66 6.57 -2.97
CA ARG A 119 15.04 6.82 -2.48
C ARG A 119 15.22 8.18 -1.81
N ARG A 120 14.40 9.18 -2.15
CA ARG A 120 14.43 10.49 -1.46
C ARG A 120 13.86 10.38 -0.05
N PHE A 121 12.80 9.57 0.12
CA PHE A 121 12.12 9.38 1.39
C PHE A 121 12.79 8.32 2.28
N VAL A 122 13.34 7.26 1.68
CA VAL A 122 13.98 6.15 2.39
C VAL A 122 15.42 6.01 1.89
N ARG A 123 16.34 6.73 2.55
CA ARG A 123 17.75 6.75 2.13
C ARG A 123 18.51 5.47 2.47
N SER A 124 18.05 4.73 3.48
CA SER A 124 18.74 3.53 4.00
C SER A 124 18.28 2.22 3.35
N GLY A 125 17.21 2.24 2.53
CA GLY A 125 16.66 1.05 1.90
C GLY A 125 17.38 0.69 0.61
N ILE A 126 17.71 -0.59 0.43
CA ILE A 126 18.15 -1.13 -0.85
C ILE A 126 16.91 -1.49 -1.65
N PHE A 127 16.76 -0.85 -2.80
CA PHE A 127 15.63 -1.06 -3.70
C PHE A 127 16.14 -1.42 -5.08
N GLU A 128 15.48 -2.40 -5.71
CA GLU A 128 15.81 -2.88 -7.04
C GLU A 128 14.54 -2.92 -7.90
N ILE A 129 14.69 -2.64 -9.19
CA ILE A 129 13.61 -2.81 -10.16
C ILE A 129 13.81 -4.18 -10.81
N VAL A 130 12.88 -5.09 -10.56
CA VAL A 130 12.86 -6.44 -11.10
C VAL A 130 11.81 -6.51 -12.20
N PHE A 131 12.12 -7.24 -13.27
CA PHE A 131 11.14 -7.62 -14.25
C PHE A 131 10.56 -8.99 -13.87
N ASP A 132 9.33 -8.99 -13.36
CA ASP A 132 8.60 -10.17 -12.90
C ASP A 132 7.32 -10.30 -13.73
N ARG A 133 7.31 -11.22 -14.71
CA ARG A 133 6.11 -11.52 -15.50
C ARG A 133 5.19 -12.44 -14.71
N PRO A 134 3.97 -12.02 -14.33
CA PRO A 134 3.00 -12.96 -13.79
C PRO A 134 2.47 -13.81 -14.95
N GLY A 135 3.03 -15.00 -15.16
CA GLY A 135 2.48 -15.99 -16.07
C GLY A 135 3.48 -16.68 -17.01
N ASP A 136 4.58 -17.20 -16.49
CA ASP A 136 5.09 -18.45 -17.05
C ASP A 136 4.32 -19.57 -16.32
N PRO A 137 3.23 -20.13 -16.89
CA PRO A 137 2.74 -21.41 -16.40
C PRO A 137 3.90 -22.40 -16.54
N GLU A 138 4.34 -22.93 -15.41
CA GLU A 138 5.16 -24.13 -15.38
C GLU A 138 4.45 -25.17 -16.27
N LEU A 139 5.15 -25.61 -17.30
CA LEU A 139 4.68 -26.58 -18.28
C LEU A 139 4.22 -27.86 -17.56
N ASP A 140 2.94 -28.21 -17.73
CA ASP A 140 2.47 -29.61 -17.73
C ASP A 140 1.70 -29.85 -19.04
#